data_AF-A0A357BQR3-F1
#
_entry.id   AF-A0A357BQR3-F1
#
_cell.length_a   1.000
_cell.length_b   1.000
_cell.length_c   1.000
_cell.angle_alpha   90.00
_cell.angle_beta   90.00
_cell.angle_gamma   90.00
#
_symmetry.space_group_name_H-M   'P 1'
#
loop_
_entity.id
_entity.type
_entity.pdbx_description
1 polymer ?
#
loop_
_entity_poly.entity_id
_entity_poly.type
_entity_poly.pdbx_seq_one_letter_code
_entity_poly.pdbx_strand_id
1 'polypeptide(L)'
;MGFSLGFNPDGSTYFTNGAFKVEFLTPEKDKGTDRAIPIKELGINAEPLRYLQMLFDEPLNIKRQGLVYSVPNPWVFAFHKILIMKSRRDSSKKEKDVLQVTAILREIKSCPQEFQKSREYLNSLPSRWQRAIKEGIKNYLPEFMA
;
A
#
# COMPACT_ATOMS: atom_id res chain seq x y z
N MET A 1 -19.99 14.67 20.33
CA MET A 1 -19.27 13.44 19.94
C MET A 1 -18.06 13.87 19.15
N GLY A 2 -16.86 13.67 19.69
CA GLY A 2 -15.61 14.05 19.05
C GLY A 2 -14.66 12.86 19.02
N PHE A 3 -13.60 12.97 18.23
CA PHE A 3 -12.49 12.04 18.33
C PHE A 3 -11.66 12.35 19.60
N SER A 4 -11.24 11.31 20.31
CA SER A 4 -10.24 11.38 21.37
C SER A 4 -8.86 11.01 20.83
N LEU A 5 -7.83 11.62 21.42
CA LEU A 5 -6.42 11.36 21.15
C LEU A 5 -5.97 10.08 21.85
N GLY A 6 -5.28 9.21 21.12
CA GLY A 6 -4.60 8.03 21.64
C GLY A 6 -3.21 7.83 21.01
N PHE A 7 -2.47 6.88 21.57
CA PHE A 7 -1.11 6.55 21.15
C PHE A 7 -0.94 5.04 20.97
N ASN A 8 -0.30 4.63 19.87
CA ASN A 8 0.10 3.26 19.61
C ASN A 8 1.41 2.93 20.36
N PRO A 9 1.78 1.64 20.54
CA PRO A 9 3.00 1.24 21.24
C PRO A 9 4.32 1.76 20.62
N ASP A 10 4.32 2.10 19.33
CA ASP A 10 5.44 2.69 18.59
C ASP A 10 5.55 4.22 18.77
N GLY A 11 4.65 4.81 19.55
CA GLY A 11 4.57 6.25 19.81
C GLY A 11 3.77 7.05 18.77
N SER A 12 3.18 6.39 17.77
CA SER A 12 2.36 7.07 16.77
C SER A 12 1.00 7.48 17.34
N THR A 13 0.52 8.63 16.89
CA THR A 13 -0.74 9.22 17.30
C THR A 13 -1.89 8.61 16.49
N TYR A 14 -3.04 8.42 17.13
CA TYR A 14 -4.29 8.17 16.43
C TYR A 14 -5.45 8.93 17.08
N PHE A 15 -6.51 9.13 16.30
CA PHE A 15 -7.77 9.66 16.77
C PHE A 15 -8.84 8.58 16.72
N THR A 16 -9.66 8.45 17.76
CA THR A 16 -10.78 7.48 17.77
C THR A 16 -12.06 8.05 18.36
N ASN A 17 -13.21 7.59 17.91
CA ASN A 17 -14.51 7.87 18.55
C ASN A 17 -15.23 6.58 18.98
N GLY A 18 -14.51 5.46 19.03
CA GLY A 18 -15.03 4.13 19.31
C GLY A 18 -15.55 3.37 18.08
N ALA A 19 -16.03 4.08 17.05
CA ALA A 19 -16.46 3.48 15.79
C ALA A 19 -15.39 3.56 14.69
N PHE A 20 -14.68 4.69 14.61
CA PHE A 20 -13.63 4.94 13.63
C PHE A 20 -12.31 5.24 14.31
N LYS A 21 -11.23 4.78 13.68
CA LYS A 21 -9.85 5.13 14.04
C LYS A 21 -9.20 5.84 12.85
N VAL A 22 -8.60 7.00 13.10
CA VAL A 22 -7.81 7.75 12.14
C VAL A 22 -6.35 7.64 12.56
N GLU A 23 -5.53 7.07 11.69
CA GLU A 23 -4.10 6.88 11.89
C GLU A 23 -3.33 7.79 10.93
N PHE A 24 -2.15 8.24 11.35
CA PHE A 24 -1.32 9.14 10.57
C PHE A 24 -0.11 8.41 10.06
N LEU A 25 0.05 8.38 8.74
CA LEU A 25 1.09 7.63 8.06
C LEU A 25 2.02 8.58 7.33
N THR A 26 3.32 8.28 7.33
CA THR A 26 4.32 9.00 6.55
C THR A 26 5.19 8.03 5.78
N PRO A 27 5.71 8.39 4.59
CA PRO A 27 6.69 7.55 3.91
C PRO A 27 7.92 7.34 4.79
N GLU A 28 8.35 6.09 4.95
CA GLU A 28 9.63 5.79 5.59
C GLU A 28 10.80 6.27 4.71
N LYS A 29 11.76 6.99 5.31
CA LYS A 29 12.98 7.47 4.64
C LYS A 29 14.20 6.67 5.13
N ASP A 30 15.01 6.19 4.18
CA ASP A 30 16.28 5.46 4.38
C ASP A 30 16.30 4.40 5.49
N LYS A 31 17.39 4.28 6.27
CA LYS A 31 17.62 3.23 7.29
C LYS A 31 16.48 3.25 8.29
N GLY A 32 15.50 2.38 8.06
CA GLY A 32 14.19 2.42 8.69
C GLY A 32 14.22 2.75 10.17
N THR A 33 13.31 3.61 10.58
CA THR A 33 13.15 4.02 11.97
C THR A 33 11.87 3.39 12.49
N ASP A 34 11.99 2.47 13.45
CA ASP A 34 10.83 1.87 14.14
C ASP A 34 10.16 2.85 15.13
N ARG A 35 10.29 4.15 14.90
CA ARG A 35 9.81 5.20 15.80
C ARG A 35 8.92 6.17 15.02
N ALA A 36 7.83 6.59 15.65
CA ALA A 36 6.95 7.58 15.08
C ALA A 36 7.69 8.91 14.80
N ILE A 37 7.34 9.55 13.69
CA ILE A 37 7.95 10.78 13.20
C ILE A 37 7.05 11.96 13.58
N PRO A 38 7.54 12.96 14.33
CA PRO A 38 6.74 14.11 14.70
C PRO A 38 6.47 15.00 13.48
N ILE A 39 5.19 15.33 13.26
CA ILE A 39 4.74 16.33 12.29
C ILE A 39 4.32 17.57 13.10
N LYS A 40 5.26 18.49 13.32
CA LYS A 40 5.14 19.60 14.27
C LYS A 40 3.97 20.52 13.95
N GLU A 41 3.72 20.74 12.67
CA GLU A 41 2.68 21.61 12.14
C GLU A 41 1.27 21.11 12.49
N LEU A 42 1.14 19.80 12.70
CA LEU A 42 -0.12 19.13 13.02
C LEU A 42 -0.19 18.67 14.50
N GLY A 43 0.91 18.78 15.25
CA GLY A 43 0.97 18.32 16.65
C GLY A 43 0.75 16.81 16.83
N ILE A 44 1.12 16.00 15.82
CA ILE A 44 0.93 14.53 15.81
C ILE A 44 2.26 13.82 15.60
N ASN A 45 2.30 12.53 15.96
CA ASN A 45 3.36 11.62 15.56
C ASN A 45 2.84 10.62 14.51
N ALA A 46 3.46 10.57 13.33
CA ALA A 46 3.04 9.69 12.25
C ALA A 46 3.86 8.38 12.22
N GLU A 47 3.22 7.26 11.89
CA GLU A 47 3.87 5.98 11.69
C GLU A 47 4.59 5.96 10.32
N PRO A 48 5.90 5.72 10.27
CA PRO A 48 6.62 5.58 9.01
C PRO A 48 6.32 4.22 8.35
N LEU A 49 5.87 4.24 7.09
CA LEU A 49 5.59 3.04 6.32
C LEU A 49 6.46 2.91 5.07
N ARG A 50 7.03 1.70 4.90
CA ARG A 50 7.73 1.31 3.67
C ARG A 50 6.80 1.30 2.48
N TYR A 51 7.33 1.74 1.34
CA TYR A 51 6.63 1.74 0.05
C TYR A 51 5.37 2.61 0.00
N LEU A 52 5.07 3.40 1.04
CA LEU A 52 3.88 4.26 1.06
C LEU A 52 3.88 5.24 -0.11
N GLN A 53 5.05 5.80 -0.46
CA GLN A 53 5.18 6.75 -1.56
C GLN A 53 4.77 6.16 -2.90
N MET A 54 5.02 4.86 -3.12
CA MET A 54 4.64 4.18 -4.37
C MET A 54 3.14 4.25 -4.62
N LEU A 55 2.29 4.27 -3.58
CA LEU A 55 0.83 4.36 -3.76
C LEU A 55 0.35 5.66 -4.41
N PHE A 56 1.20 6.69 -4.44
CA PHE A 56 0.90 7.97 -5.09
C PHE A 56 1.36 8.02 -6.56
N ASP A 57 2.04 6.98 -7.04
CA ASP A 57 2.46 6.90 -8.44
C ASP A 57 1.25 6.61 -9.34
N GLU A 58 1.20 7.26 -10.49
CA GLU A 58 0.21 7.02 -11.56
C GLU A 58 -1.25 6.96 -11.05
N PRO A 59 -1.72 7.93 -10.24
CA PRO A 59 -3.01 7.83 -9.57
C PRO A 59 -4.18 7.82 -10.56
N LEU A 60 -5.20 7.03 -10.24
CA LEU A 60 -6.45 6.99 -10.99
C LEU A 60 -7.46 7.97 -10.37
N ASN A 61 -8.00 8.87 -11.19
CA ASN A 61 -9.06 9.78 -10.78
C ASN A 61 -10.44 9.19 -11.08
N ILE A 62 -11.24 8.99 -10.04
CA ILE A 62 -12.61 8.46 -10.11
C ILE A 62 -13.59 9.59 -9.80
N LYS A 63 -14.56 9.82 -10.69
CA LYS A 63 -15.65 10.78 -10.46
C LYS A 63 -16.88 10.07 -9.93
N ARG A 64 -17.30 10.37 -8.69
CA ARG A 64 -18.51 9.84 -8.07
C ARG A 64 -19.19 10.91 -7.22
N GLN A 65 -20.51 10.99 -7.29
CA GLN A 65 -21.33 11.92 -6.47
C GLN A 65 -20.87 13.39 -6.54
N GLY A 66 -20.41 13.86 -7.71
CA GLY A 66 -19.91 15.23 -7.88
C GLY A 66 -18.50 15.48 -7.32
N LEU A 67 -17.85 14.48 -6.76
CA LEU A 67 -16.50 14.55 -6.21
C LEU A 67 -15.50 13.79 -7.10
N VAL A 68 -14.24 14.22 -7.05
CA VAL A 68 -13.10 13.55 -7.70
C VAL A 68 -12.27 12.87 -6.62
N TYR A 69 -12.13 11.56 -6.72
CA TYR A 69 -11.33 10.74 -5.82
C TYR A 69 -10.06 10.32 -6.54
N SER A 70 -8.91 10.70 -6.01
CA SER A 70 -7.61 10.18 -6.45
C SER A 70 -7.32 8.90 -5.66
N VAL A 71 -7.25 7.77 -6.35
CA VAL A 71 -6.94 6.47 -5.74
C VAL A 71 -5.68 5.87 -6.37
N PRO A 72 -4.93 5.02 -5.64
CA PRO A 72 -3.81 4.30 -6.23
C PRO A 72 -4.29 3.48 -7.43
N ASN A 73 -3.50 3.46 -8.50
CA ASN A 73 -3.80 2.57 -9.61
C ASN A 73 -3.82 1.11 -9.11
N PRO A 74 -4.79 0.27 -9.54
CA PRO A 74 -4.88 -1.13 -9.12
C PRO A 74 -3.56 -1.90 -9.20
N TRP A 75 -2.76 -1.78 -10.26
CA TRP A 75 -1.49 -2.50 -10.35
C TRP A 75 -0.42 -1.96 -9.38
N VAL A 76 -0.38 -0.64 -9.14
CA VAL A 76 0.47 -0.04 -8.09
C VAL A 76 0.10 -0.61 -6.73
N PHE A 77 -1.19 -0.65 -6.41
CA PHE A 77 -1.68 -1.16 -5.15
C PHE A 77 -1.33 -2.65 -4.98
N ALA A 78 -1.47 -3.46 -6.03
CA ALA A 78 -1.09 -4.87 -6.00
C ALA A 78 0.43 -5.06 -5.77
N PHE A 79 1.28 -4.29 -6.46
CA PHE A 79 2.73 -4.34 -6.28
C PHE A 79 3.14 -3.91 -4.87
N HIS A 80 2.56 -2.84 -4.36
CA HIS A 80 2.73 -2.41 -2.97
C HIS A 80 2.35 -3.53 -1.99
N LYS A 81 1.18 -4.15 -2.17
CA LYS A 81 0.73 -5.28 -1.34
C LYS A 81 1.74 -6.43 -1.35
N ILE A 82 2.25 -6.82 -2.52
CA ILE A 82 3.26 -7.86 -2.64
C ILE A 82 4.54 -7.51 -1.86
N LEU A 83 5.00 -6.26 -1.94
CA LEU A 83 6.21 -5.80 -1.24
C LEU A 83 6.06 -5.87 0.28
N ILE A 84 4.89 -5.52 0.83
CA ILE A 84 4.64 -5.57 2.28
C ILE A 84 4.34 -6.98 2.81
N MET A 85 3.88 -7.90 1.96
CA MET A 85 3.55 -9.27 2.41
C MET A 85 4.76 -10.02 2.98
N LYS A 86 5.98 -9.69 2.56
CA LYS A 86 7.21 -10.31 3.09
C LYS A 86 7.46 -9.97 4.57
N SER A 87 6.97 -8.82 5.05
CA SER A 87 7.19 -8.37 6.44
C SER A 87 6.05 -8.73 7.40
N ARG A 88 4.93 -9.29 6.91
CA ARG A 88 3.79 -9.66 7.77
C ARG A 88 4.03 -10.97 8.50
N ARG A 89 3.96 -10.92 9.83
CA ARG A 89 4.04 -12.08 10.73
C ARG A 89 2.70 -12.82 10.91
N ASP A 90 1.59 -12.14 10.63
CA ASP A 90 0.23 -12.64 10.80
C ASP A 90 -0.27 -13.35 9.53
N SER A 91 -0.53 -14.65 9.63
CA SER A 91 -0.97 -15.51 8.52
C SER A 91 -2.32 -15.09 7.95
N SER A 92 -3.27 -14.68 8.80
CA SER A 92 -4.62 -14.29 8.38
C SER A 92 -4.59 -13.01 7.53
N LYS A 93 -3.73 -12.06 7.89
CA LYS A 93 -3.51 -10.83 7.12
C LYS A 93 -2.84 -11.13 5.79
N LYS A 94 -1.91 -12.09 5.78
CA LYS A 94 -1.22 -12.52 4.56
C LYS A 94 -2.20 -13.18 3.58
N GLU A 95 -3.06 -14.08 4.04
CA GLU A 95 -4.09 -14.71 3.19
C GLU A 95 -5.04 -13.69 2.55
N LYS A 96 -5.49 -12.70 3.31
CA LYS A 96 -6.30 -11.59 2.78
C LYS A 96 -5.56 -10.79 1.71
N ASP A 97 -4.28 -10.49 1.93
CA ASP A 97 -3.47 -9.78 0.94
C ASP A 97 -3.29 -10.63 -0.33
N VAL A 98 -3.09 -11.95 -0.22
CA VAL A 98 -3.02 -12.87 -1.38
C VAL A 98 -4.30 -12.76 -2.19
N LEU A 99 -5.47 -12.93 -1.57
CA LEU A 99 -6.75 -12.89 -2.26
C LEU A 99 -6.97 -11.55 -2.98
N GLN A 100 -6.63 -10.43 -2.34
CA GLN A 100 -6.74 -9.10 -2.95
C GLN A 100 -5.82 -8.95 -4.15
N VAL A 101 -4.53 -9.32 -4.01
CA VAL A 101 -3.54 -9.24 -5.08
C VAL A 101 -3.94 -10.14 -6.25
N THR A 102 -4.39 -11.36 -5.98
CA THR A 102 -4.82 -12.31 -7.00
C THR A 102 -6.00 -11.79 -7.79
N ALA A 103 -7.02 -11.23 -7.12
CA ALA A 103 -8.19 -10.66 -7.78
C ALA A 103 -7.81 -9.48 -8.70
N ILE A 104 -6.98 -8.56 -8.19
CA ILE A 104 -6.55 -7.37 -8.94
C ILE A 104 -5.73 -7.76 -10.17
N LEU A 105 -4.70 -8.60 -10.00
CA LEU A 105 -3.81 -8.96 -11.10
C LEU A 105 -4.54 -9.78 -12.17
N ARG A 106 -5.49 -10.64 -11.80
CA ARG A 106 -6.34 -11.35 -12.76
C ARG A 106 -7.12 -10.37 -13.65
N GLU A 107 -7.72 -9.34 -13.07
CA GLU A 107 -8.45 -8.32 -13.84
C GLU A 107 -7.51 -7.54 -14.78
N ILE A 108 -6.32 -7.17 -14.29
CA ILE A 108 -5.31 -6.49 -15.11
C ILE A 108 -4.87 -7.37 -16.29
N LYS A 109 -4.71 -8.69 -16.12
CA LYS A 109 -4.35 -9.62 -17.23
C LYS A 109 -5.37 -9.58 -18.36
N SER A 110 -6.64 -9.45 -18.01
CA SER A 110 -7.76 -9.40 -18.96
C SER A 110 -7.81 -8.09 -19.75
N CYS A 111 -7.05 -7.07 -19.36
CA CYS A 111 -6.97 -5.78 -20.04
C CYS A 111 -5.56 -5.53 -20.60
N PRO A 112 -5.30 -5.73 -21.90
CA PRO A 112 -3.96 -5.64 -22.49
C PRO A 112 -3.25 -4.30 -22.26
N GLN A 113 -3.99 -3.20 -22.26
CA GLN A 113 -3.43 -1.86 -22.06
C GLN A 113 -2.96 -1.65 -20.61
N GLU A 114 -3.80 -2.01 -19.63
CA GLU A 114 -3.42 -1.93 -18.21
C GLU A 114 -2.31 -2.92 -17.88
N PHE A 115 -2.33 -4.12 -18.47
CA PHE A 115 -1.24 -5.06 -18.35
C PHE A 115 0.09 -4.50 -18.88
N GLN A 116 0.08 -3.85 -20.05
CA GLN A 116 1.28 -3.21 -20.59
C GLN A 116 1.81 -2.10 -19.67
N LYS A 117 0.95 -1.18 -19.21
CA LYS A 117 1.33 -0.12 -18.26
C LYS A 117 1.91 -0.69 -16.97
N SER A 118 1.30 -1.75 -16.42
CA SER A 118 1.81 -2.41 -15.22
C SER A 118 3.22 -2.97 -15.41
N ARG A 119 3.56 -3.46 -16.61
CA ARG A 119 4.92 -3.96 -16.92
C ARG A 119 5.92 -2.81 -17.06
N GLU A 120 5.53 -1.73 -17.73
CA GLU A 120 6.36 -0.53 -17.87
C GLU A 120 6.68 0.07 -16.50
N TYR A 121 5.68 0.22 -15.64
CA TYR A 121 5.88 0.67 -14.27
C TYR A 121 6.75 -0.31 -13.47
N LEU A 122 6.48 -1.62 -13.54
CA LEU A 122 7.34 -2.60 -12.86
C LEU A 122 8.81 -2.47 -13.28
N ASN A 123 9.08 -2.17 -14.56
CA ASN A 123 10.44 -2.01 -15.08
C ASN A 123 11.10 -0.68 -14.68
N SER A 124 10.31 0.35 -14.30
CA SER A 124 10.84 1.63 -13.82
C SER A 124 11.24 1.60 -12.34
N LEU A 125 10.74 0.61 -11.57
CA LEU A 125 11.04 0.46 -10.15
C LEU A 125 12.50 0.06 -9.86
N PRO A 126 13.02 0.30 -8.63
CA PRO A 126 14.33 -0.19 -8.22
C PRO A 126 14.47 -1.70 -8.37
N SER A 127 15.63 -2.18 -8.83
CA SER A 127 15.88 -3.60 -9.16
C SER A 127 15.52 -4.59 -8.03
N ARG A 128 15.77 -4.21 -6.77
CA ARG A 128 15.39 -4.98 -5.58
C ARG A 128 13.88 -5.15 -5.46
N TRP A 129 13.11 -4.10 -5.75
CA TRP A 129 11.64 -4.12 -5.70
C TRP A 129 11.09 -4.94 -6.85
N GLN A 130 11.65 -4.79 -8.06
CA GLN A 130 11.26 -5.61 -9.21
C GLN A 130 11.40 -7.10 -8.90
N ARG A 131 12.55 -7.52 -8.34
CA ARG A 131 12.79 -8.92 -7.98
C ARG A 131 11.80 -9.39 -6.93
N ALA A 132 11.57 -8.61 -5.88
CA ALA A 132 10.63 -8.96 -4.82
C ALA A 132 9.18 -9.10 -5.34
N ILE A 133 8.76 -8.22 -6.25
CA ILE A 133 7.44 -8.28 -6.89
C ILE A 133 7.35 -9.52 -7.79
N LYS A 134 8.32 -9.76 -8.66
CA LYS A 134 8.36 -10.93 -9.56
C LYS A 134 8.31 -12.26 -8.77
N GLU A 135 9.07 -12.35 -7.67
CA GLU A 135 9.00 -13.50 -6.75
C GLU A 135 7.62 -13.64 -6.10
N GLY A 136 7.02 -12.54 -5.66
CA GLY A 136 5.67 -12.55 -5.10
C GLY A 136 4.63 -13.00 -6.11
N ILE A 137 4.64 -12.46 -7.33
CA ILE A 137 3.76 -12.88 -8.42
C ILE A 137 3.93 -14.38 -8.68
N LYS A 138 5.17 -14.89 -8.75
CA LYS A 138 5.43 -16.33 -8.91
C LYS A 138 4.79 -17.18 -7.82
N ASN A 139 4.84 -16.71 -6.58
CA ASN A 139 4.33 -17.47 -5.44
C ASN A 139 2.81 -17.41 -5.30
N TYR A 140 2.18 -16.30 -5.72
CA TYR A 140 0.75 -16.06 -5.50
C TYR A 140 -0.10 -16.23 -6.75
N LEU A 141 0.52 -16.22 -7.93
CA LEU A 141 -0.14 -16.35 -9.23
C LEU A 141 0.70 -17.24 -10.17
N PRO A 142 0.89 -18.52 -9.84
CA PRO A 142 1.62 -19.44 -10.71
C PRO A 142 0.92 -19.57 -12.08
N GLU A 143 -0.41 -19.47 -12.15
CA GLU A 143 -1.16 -19.47 -13.42
C GLU A 143 -0.88 -18.25 -14.33
N PHE A 144 -0.20 -17.22 -13.82
CA PHE A 144 0.08 -16.02 -14.57
C PHE A 144 1.31 -16.14 -15.48
N MET A 145 2.23 -17.05 -15.14
CA MET A 145 3.50 -17.25 -15.83
C MET A 145 3.48 -18.41 -16.84
N ALA A 146 2.37 -19.14 -16.92
CA ALA A 146 2.03 -20.02 -18.04
C ALA A 146 1.34 -19.21 -19.16
#